data_AF-A0A940UIL7-F1
#
_entry.id   AF-A0A940UIL7-F1
#
_cell.length_a   1.000
_cell.length_b   1.000
_cell.length_c   1.000
_cell.angle_alpha   90.00
_cell.angle_beta   90.00
_cell.angle_gamma   90.00
#
_symmetry.space_group_name_H-M   'P 1'
#
loop_
_entity.id
_entity.type
_entity.pdbx_description
1 polymer ?
#
loop_
_entity_poly.entity_id
_entity_poly.type
_entity_poly.pdbx_seq_one_letter_code
_entity_poly.pdbx_strand_id
1 'polypeptide(L)'
;MSSRKRYVVWFIILFNLFIVYLEHSTIPEIKALHTLYTELRYIPLLLGAVAFGMHGALLTFLLTSALYLTSVYANWTDTPLSVIETSVHLVLSGVFAVLAGFLVDRDRRQRQQLKKQKSLAGLGQAVAAVVHDLKNPVLTIQAFARRVREGKGDVETAMKAINDSAENMERAVRGILDFAKPIELTATEQD
;
A
#
# COMPACT_ATOMS: atom_id res chain seq x y z
N MET A 1 1.29 -5.35 -16.68
CA MET A 1 2.23 -4.40 -16.01
C MET A 1 1.76 -3.01 -16.37
N SER A 2 1.08 -2.30 -15.44
CA SER A 2 0.37 -1.05 -15.78
C SER A 2 1.28 -0.03 -16.43
N SER A 3 0.74 0.76 -17.36
CA SER A 3 1.43 1.76 -18.17
C SER A 3 2.33 2.67 -17.31
N ARG A 4 1.86 3.06 -16.12
CA ARG A 4 2.62 3.82 -15.11
C ARG A 4 3.89 3.12 -14.59
N LYS A 5 3.85 1.81 -14.33
CA LYS A 5 5.02 1.04 -13.85
C LYS A 5 6.09 0.96 -14.94
N ARG A 6 5.70 0.88 -16.21
CA ARG A 6 6.64 0.89 -17.34
C ARG A 6 7.38 2.22 -17.43
N TYR A 7 6.68 3.35 -17.28
CA TYR A 7 7.33 4.67 -17.24
C TYR A 7 8.33 4.83 -16.10
N VAL A 8 8.02 4.30 -14.91
CA VAL A 8 8.96 4.34 -13.78
C VAL A 8 10.22 3.53 -14.05
N VAL A 9 10.10 2.35 -14.66
CA VAL A 9 11.27 1.54 -15.06
C VAL A 9 12.12 2.28 -16.09
N TRP A 10 11.51 2.83 -17.14
CA TRP A 10 12.22 3.61 -18.15
C TRP A 10 12.89 4.85 -17.56
N PHE A 11 12.23 5.54 -16.63
CA PHE A 11 12.81 6.68 -15.92
C PHE A 11 14.03 6.26 -15.08
N ILE A 12 13.94 5.15 -14.34
CA ILE A 12 15.07 4.64 -13.54
C ILE A 12 16.27 4.29 -14.44
N ILE A 13 16.03 3.65 -15.59
CA ILE A 13 17.07 3.29 -16.55
C ILE A 13 17.69 4.55 -17.16
N LEU A 14 16.87 5.46 -17.67
CA LEU A 14 17.32 6.70 -18.31
C LEU A 14 18.07 7.60 -17.33
N PHE A 15 17.62 7.67 -16.08
CA PHE A 15 18.30 8.41 -15.01
C PHE A 15 19.65 7.79 -14.63
N ASN A 16 19.75 6.45 -14.55
CA ASN A 16 21.04 5.77 -14.37
C ASN A 16 22.00 6.05 -15.54
N LEU A 17 21.51 5.94 -16.78
CA LEU A 17 22.31 6.22 -17.97
C LEU A 17 22.76 7.70 -18.02
N PHE A 18 21.91 8.62 -17.60
CA PHE A 18 22.25 10.04 -17.49
C PHE A 18 23.34 10.28 -16.44
N ILE A 19 23.26 9.62 -15.27
CA ILE A 19 24.32 9.69 -14.25
C ILE A 19 25.65 9.17 -14.82
N VAL A 20 25.63 8.02 -15.50
CA VAL A 20 26.84 7.44 -16.12
C VAL A 20 27.41 8.37 -17.20
N TYR A 21 26.56 8.99 -18.02
CA TYR A 21 26.98 9.96 -19.04
C TYR A 21 27.66 11.19 -18.42
N LEU A 22 27.11 11.73 -17.33
CA LEU A 22 27.70 12.84 -16.58
C LEU A 22 29.05 12.46 -15.98
N GLU A 23 29.14 11.24 -15.43
CA GLU A 23 30.37 10.69 -14.86
C GLU A 23 31.47 10.55 -15.92
N HIS A 24 31.13 10.13 -17.13
CA HIS A 24 32.06 10.02 -18.25
C HIS A 24 32.44 11.37 -18.89
N SER A 25 31.54 12.36 -18.85
CA SER A 25 31.76 13.68 -19.46
C SER A 25 32.53 14.66 -18.56
N THR A 26 32.75 14.32 -17.28
CA THR A 26 33.43 15.21 -16.34
C THR A 26 34.95 15.01 -16.38
N ILE A 27 35.69 16.08 -16.67
CA ILE A 27 37.15 16.12 -16.73
C ILE A 27 37.74 15.83 -15.30
N PRO A 28 38.85 15.07 -15.15
CA PRO A 28 39.34 14.52 -13.87
C PRO A 28 39.76 15.53 -12.77
N GLU A 29 39.67 16.84 -12.99
CA GLU A 29 40.35 17.85 -12.14
C GLU A 29 39.53 18.34 -10.93
N ILE A 30 38.23 18.03 -10.82
CA ILE A 30 37.41 18.51 -9.68
C ILE A 30 36.84 17.32 -8.89
N LYS A 31 37.62 16.82 -7.93
CA LYS A 31 37.20 15.74 -7.00
C LYS A 31 35.84 16.00 -6.32
N ALA A 32 35.51 17.28 -6.08
CA ALA A 32 34.24 17.67 -5.45
C ALA A 32 33.00 17.32 -6.30
N LEU A 33 33.10 17.35 -7.63
CA LEU A 33 31.99 16.98 -8.51
C LEU A 33 31.77 15.47 -8.53
N HIS A 34 32.85 14.68 -8.47
CA HIS A 34 32.76 13.21 -8.43
C HIS A 34 32.05 12.69 -7.17
N THR A 35 32.29 13.33 -6.01
CA THR A 35 31.58 13.00 -4.76
C THR A 35 30.08 13.25 -4.84
N LEU A 36 29.65 14.36 -5.44
CA LEU A 36 28.22 14.71 -5.58
C LEU A 36 27.46 13.74 -6.51
N TYR A 37 28.08 13.29 -7.61
CA TYR A 37 27.45 12.33 -8.52
C TYR A 37 27.28 10.95 -7.88
N THR A 38 28.21 10.56 -7.00
CA THR A 38 28.14 9.30 -6.24
C THR A 38 26.92 9.30 -5.30
N GLU A 39 26.60 10.43 -4.67
CA GLU A 39 25.41 10.53 -3.81
C GLU A 39 24.09 10.56 -4.60
N LEU A 40 24.09 11.09 -5.83
CA LEU A 40 22.89 11.11 -6.68
C LEU A 40 22.38 9.71 -7.07
N ARG A 41 23.27 8.71 -7.02
CA ARG A 41 22.99 7.31 -7.37
C ARG A 41 22.04 6.61 -6.36
N TYR A 42 21.86 7.16 -5.17
CA TYR A 42 20.88 6.64 -4.21
C TYR A 42 19.42 6.91 -4.63
N ILE A 43 19.17 7.94 -5.45
CA ILE A 43 17.82 8.31 -5.88
C ILE A 43 17.14 7.18 -6.67
N PRO A 44 17.70 6.66 -7.79
CA PRO A 44 17.07 5.58 -8.53
C PRO A 44 16.94 4.29 -7.71
N LEU A 45 17.84 4.05 -6.75
CA LEU A 45 17.76 2.93 -5.81
C LEU A 45 16.52 3.03 -4.91
N LEU A 46 16.31 4.22 -4.33
CA LEU A 46 15.13 4.51 -3.52
C LEU A 46 13.86 4.45 -4.37
N LEU A 47 13.91 4.92 -5.62
CA LEU A 47 12.79 4.88 -6.55
C LEU A 47 12.40 3.44 -6.92
N GLY A 48 13.40 2.56 -7.13
CA GLY A 48 13.21 1.12 -7.29
C GLY A 48 12.52 0.50 -6.08
N ALA A 49 12.99 0.83 -4.88
CA ALA A 49 12.38 0.40 -3.62
C ALA A 49 10.93 0.89 -3.48
N VAL A 50 10.68 2.18 -3.67
CA VAL A 50 9.35 2.80 -3.51
C VAL A 50 8.35 2.28 -4.53
N ALA A 51 8.78 1.98 -5.76
CA ALA A 51 7.90 1.51 -6.82
C ALA A 51 7.60 0.00 -6.71
N PHE A 52 8.62 -0.83 -6.48
CA PHE A 52 8.48 -2.29 -6.57
C PHE A 52 8.86 -3.05 -5.29
N GLY A 53 9.12 -2.35 -4.18
CA GLY A 53 9.49 -2.97 -2.90
C GLY A 53 10.91 -3.54 -2.92
N MET A 54 11.14 -4.59 -2.15
CA MET A 54 12.45 -5.25 -2.06
C MET A 54 12.99 -5.70 -3.42
N HIS A 55 12.14 -6.30 -4.26
CA HIS A 55 12.56 -6.80 -5.58
C HIS A 55 13.03 -5.66 -6.50
N GLY A 56 12.36 -4.51 -6.43
CA GLY A 56 12.78 -3.31 -7.18
C GLY A 56 14.12 -2.80 -6.74
N ALA A 57 14.29 -2.64 -5.43
CA ALA A 57 15.53 -2.14 -4.84
C ALA A 57 16.72 -3.02 -5.23
N LEU A 58 16.57 -4.35 -5.15
CA LEU A 58 17.61 -5.31 -5.53
C LEU A 58 17.93 -5.28 -7.02
N LEU A 59 16.91 -5.24 -7.90
CA LEU A 59 17.14 -5.15 -9.35
C LEU A 59 17.83 -3.84 -9.73
N THR A 60 17.42 -2.72 -9.13
CA THR A 60 18.10 -1.43 -9.36
C THR A 60 19.53 -1.45 -8.84
N PHE A 61 19.79 -2.08 -7.69
CA PHE A 61 21.14 -2.25 -7.17
C PHE A 61 22.03 -3.07 -8.10
N LEU A 62 21.53 -4.20 -8.63
CA LEU A 62 22.28 -5.02 -9.57
C LEU A 62 22.59 -4.25 -10.85
N LEU A 63 21.62 -3.50 -11.39
CA LEU A 63 21.81 -2.67 -12.58
C LEU A 63 22.87 -1.59 -12.34
N THR A 64 22.71 -0.82 -11.26
CA THR A 64 23.63 0.26 -10.89
C THR A 64 25.04 -0.27 -10.60
N SER A 65 25.16 -1.43 -9.94
CA SER A 65 26.44 -2.08 -9.69
C SER A 65 27.13 -2.51 -10.98
N ALA A 66 26.39 -3.10 -11.93
CA ALA A 66 26.95 -3.49 -13.23
C ALA A 66 27.45 -2.28 -14.04
N LEU A 67 26.70 -1.18 -14.02
CA LEU A 67 27.10 0.07 -14.68
C LEU A 67 28.35 0.69 -14.05
N TYR A 68 28.45 0.69 -12.72
CA TYR A 68 29.60 1.24 -12.01
C TYR A 68 30.86 0.38 -12.19
N LEU A 69 30.74 -0.94 -12.15
CA LEU A 69 31.88 -1.82 -12.46
C LEU A 69 32.41 -1.58 -13.89
N THR A 70 31.51 -1.28 -14.84
CA THR A 70 31.89 -0.94 -16.22
C THR A 70 32.67 0.37 -16.28
N SER A 71 32.24 1.41 -15.53
CA SER A 71 32.95 2.70 -15.51
C SER A 71 34.32 2.61 -14.84
N VAL A 72 34.42 1.85 -13.74
CA VAL A 72 35.70 1.58 -13.05
C VAL A 72 36.66 0.81 -13.95
N TYR A 73 36.18 -0.22 -14.66
CA TYR A 73 37.00 -0.99 -15.59
C TYR A 73 37.52 -0.13 -16.76
N ALA A 74 36.68 0.76 -17.30
CA ALA A 74 37.06 1.64 -18.40
C ALA A 74 38.10 2.70 -18.01
N ASN A 75 38.07 3.16 -16.76
CA ASN A 75 38.97 4.20 -16.22
C ASN A 75 40.00 3.63 -15.23
N TRP A 76 40.36 2.35 -15.38
CA TRP A 76 41.11 1.64 -14.35
C TRP A 76 42.50 2.26 -14.16
N THR A 77 42.72 2.83 -12.97
CA THR A 77 44.04 3.20 -12.46
C THR A 77 44.40 2.25 -11.32
N ASP A 78 45.58 1.64 -11.36
CA ASP A 78 46.08 0.66 -10.37
C ASP A 78 46.43 1.30 -9.01
N THR A 79 45.56 2.17 -8.50
CA THR A 79 45.73 2.83 -7.21
C THR A 79 44.97 2.06 -6.12
N PRO A 80 45.58 1.81 -4.94
CA PRO A 80 44.87 1.15 -3.83
C PRO A 80 43.61 1.89 -3.37
N LEU A 81 43.53 3.20 -3.62
CA LEU A 81 42.40 4.04 -3.27
C LEU A 81 41.13 3.69 -4.09
N SER A 82 41.28 3.34 -5.38
CA SER A 82 40.14 3.01 -6.24
C SER A 82 39.42 1.72 -5.82
N VAL A 83 40.17 0.74 -5.29
CA VAL A 83 39.62 -0.51 -4.74
C VAL A 83 38.79 -0.25 -3.51
N ILE A 84 39.25 0.63 -2.61
CA ILE A 84 38.54 0.99 -1.39
C ILE A 84 37.26 1.76 -1.74
N GLU A 85 37.35 2.76 -2.62
CA GLU A 85 36.19 3.54 -3.07
C GLU A 85 35.11 2.64 -3.69
N THR A 86 35.52 1.71 -4.57
CA THR A 86 34.61 0.76 -5.22
C THR A 86 33.94 -0.15 -4.18
N SER A 87 34.72 -0.68 -3.24
CA SER A 87 34.23 -1.60 -2.20
C SER A 87 33.23 -0.92 -1.27
N VAL A 88 33.54 0.29 -0.80
CA VAL A 88 32.66 1.10 0.06
C VAL A 88 31.36 1.43 -0.67
N HIS A 89 31.45 1.83 -1.95
CA HIS A 89 30.27 2.15 -2.74
C HIS A 89 29.34 0.95 -2.92
N LEU A 90 29.89 -0.23 -3.24
CA LEU A 90 29.11 -1.45 -3.44
C LEU A 90 28.40 -1.89 -2.16
N VAL A 91 29.14 -1.90 -1.04
CA VAL A 91 28.61 -2.28 0.27
C VAL A 91 27.53 -1.30 0.72
N LEU A 92 27.80 0.00 0.66
CA LEU A 92 26.86 1.02 1.12
C LEU A 92 25.59 1.05 0.26
N SER A 93 25.72 0.91 -1.06
CA SER A 93 24.57 0.82 -1.98
C SER A 93 23.77 -0.44 -1.74
N GLY A 94 24.40 -1.59 -1.47
CA GLY A 94 23.72 -2.84 -1.16
C GLY A 94 22.93 -2.74 0.15
N VAL A 95 23.57 -2.22 1.20
CA VAL A 95 22.91 -1.96 2.50
C VAL A 95 21.73 -1.00 2.32
N PHE A 96 21.92 0.09 1.57
CA PHE A 96 20.86 1.06 1.31
C PHE A 96 19.68 0.43 0.54
N ALA A 97 19.95 -0.38 -0.48
CA ALA A 97 18.90 -1.08 -1.25
C ALA A 97 18.07 -2.01 -0.36
N VAL A 98 18.74 -2.82 0.47
CA VAL A 98 18.07 -3.74 1.39
C VAL A 98 17.24 -2.98 2.42
N LEU A 99 17.81 -1.94 3.04
CA LEU A 99 17.11 -1.12 4.04
C LEU A 99 15.90 -0.39 3.44
N ALA A 100 16.08 0.27 2.30
CA ALA A 100 15.00 0.98 1.61
C ALA A 100 13.89 0.00 1.19
N GLY A 101 14.26 -1.13 0.58
CA GLY A 101 13.32 -2.18 0.19
C GLY A 101 12.53 -2.73 1.37
N PHE A 102 13.22 -3.05 2.48
CA PHE A 102 12.59 -3.54 3.70
C PHE A 102 11.64 -2.51 4.33
N LEU A 103 12.06 -1.24 4.41
CA LEU A 103 11.26 -0.18 5.00
C LEU A 103 9.98 0.08 4.19
N VAL A 104 10.10 0.13 2.86
CA VAL A 104 8.94 0.31 1.97
C VAL A 104 7.98 -0.88 2.09
N ASP A 105 8.48 -2.11 2.09
CA ASP A 105 7.62 -3.28 2.22
C ASP A 105 6.96 -3.36 3.60
N ARG A 106 7.67 -2.96 4.67
CA ARG A 106 7.10 -2.84 6.01
C ARG A 106 5.99 -1.80 6.07
N ASP A 107 6.22 -0.59 5.54
CA ASP A 107 5.22 0.47 5.50
C ASP A 107 3.98 0.05 4.70
N ARG A 108 4.18 -0.59 3.53
CA ARG A 108 3.08 -1.13 2.72
C ARG A 108 2.23 -2.15 3.49
N ARG A 109 2.88 -3.09 4.20
CA ARG A 109 2.18 -4.09 5.04
C ARG A 109 1.42 -3.43 6.18
N GLN A 110 2.04 -2.47 6.87
CA GLN A 110 1.38 -1.73 7.96
C GLN A 110 0.16 -0.95 7.44
N ARG A 111 0.27 -0.26 6.30
CA ARG A 111 -0.86 0.44 5.68
C ARG A 111 -2.00 -0.50 5.31
N GLN A 112 -1.70 -1.68 4.78
CA GLN A 112 -2.72 -2.69 4.47
C GLN A 112 -3.42 -3.18 5.74
N GLN A 113 -2.66 -3.45 6.81
CA GLN A 113 -3.23 -3.83 8.11
C GLN A 113 -4.12 -2.73 8.69
N LEU A 114 -3.67 -1.47 8.65
CA LEU A 114 -4.44 -0.32 9.10
C LEU A 114 -5.73 -0.13 8.30
N LYS A 115 -5.68 -0.30 6.96
CA LYS A 115 -6.88 -0.27 6.13
C LYS A 115 -7.88 -1.35 6.53
N LYS A 116 -7.40 -2.57 6.77
CA LYS A 116 -8.25 -3.69 7.24
C LYS A 116 -8.85 -3.41 8.61
N GLN A 117 -8.07 -2.90 9.55
CA GLN A 117 -8.55 -2.52 10.89
C GLN A 117 -9.61 -1.42 10.82
N LYS A 118 -9.38 -0.37 10.02
CA LYS A 118 -10.36 0.70 9.81
C LYS A 118 -11.67 0.17 9.20
N SER A 119 -11.58 -0.72 8.21
CA SER A 119 -12.74 -1.36 7.60
C SER A 119 -13.54 -2.17 8.63
N LEU A 120 -12.87 -2.95 9.48
CA LEU A 120 -13.51 -3.73 10.53
C LEU A 120 -14.14 -2.85 11.62
N ALA A 121 -13.47 -1.77 12.01
CA ALA A 121 -14.01 -0.81 12.98
C ALA A 121 -15.27 -0.10 12.43
N GLY A 122 -15.25 0.31 11.16
CA GLY A 122 -16.42 0.88 10.50
C GLY A 122 -17.60 -0.10 10.41
N LEU A 123 -17.32 -1.36 10.09
CA LEU A 123 -18.34 -2.43 10.11
C LEU A 123 -18.90 -2.64 11.53
N GLY A 124 -18.04 -2.65 12.55
CA GLY A 124 -18.47 -2.75 13.95
C GLY A 124 -19.39 -1.60 14.38
N GLN A 125 -19.08 -0.37 13.97
CA GLN A 125 -19.95 0.80 14.20
C GLN A 125 -21.29 0.67 13.49
N ALA A 126 -21.30 0.22 12.22
CA ALA A 126 -22.54 -0.02 11.48
C ALA A 126 -23.41 -1.10 12.16
N VAL A 127 -22.81 -2.22 12.57
CA VAL A 127 -23.49 -3.29 13.32
C VAL A 127 -24.06 -2.77 14.63
N ALA A 128 -23.30 -1.99 15.41
CA ALA A 128 -23.80 -1.42 16.65
C ALA A 128 -25.01 -0.49 16.43
N ALA A 129 -24.99 0.31 15.36
CA ALA A 129 -26.11 1.17 14.98
C ALA A 129 -27.37 0.36 14.64
N VAL A 130 -27.23 -0.70 13.83
CA VAL A 130 -28.39 -1.55 13.53
C VAL A 130 -28.88 -2.33 14.74
N VAL A 131 -28.00 -2.82 15.61
CA VAL A 131 -28.44 -3.45 16.88
C VAL A 131 -29.28 -2.46 17.70
N HIS A 132 -28.89 -1.20 17.74
CA HIS A 132 -29.70 -0.15 18.36
C HIS A 132 -31.05 0.01 17.65
N ASP A 133 -31.07 0.04 16.33
CA ASP A 133 -32.30 0.21 15.55
C ASP A 133 -33.22 -1.01 15.59
N LEU A 134 -32.68 -2.22 15.76
CA LEU A 134 -33.42 -3.47 15.96
C LEU A 134 -34.06 -3.54 17.36
N LYS A 135 -33.50 -2.86 18.36
CA LYS A 135 -34.09 -2.82 19.71
C LYS A 135 -35.51 -2.24 19.69
N ASN A 136 -35.76 -1.23 18.86
CA ASN A 136 -37.06 -0.55 18.76
C ASN A 136 -38.21 -1.46 18.28
N PRO A 137 -38.10 -2.16 17.12
CA PRO A 137 -39.11 -3.12 16.69
C PRO A 137 -39.23 -4.31 17.64
N VAL A 138 -38.13 -4.79 18.27
CA VAL A 138 -38.20 -5.83 19.30
C VAL A 138 -39.07 -5.41 20.48
N LEU A 139 -38.88 -4.20 21.00
CA LEU A 139 -39.71 -3.64 22.08
C LEU A 139 -41.18 -3.50 21.66
N THR A 140 -41.43 -3.12 20.41
CA THR A 140 -42.77 -3.00 19.85
C THR A 140 -43.47 -4.36 19.79
N ILE A 141 -42.79 -5.40 19.27
CA ILE A 141 -43.31 -6.78 19.25
C ILE A 141 -43.62 -7.26 20.66
N GLN A 142 -42.71 -7.06 21.61
CA GLN A 142 -42.92 -7.45 23.01
C GLN A 142 -44.13 -6.72 23.64
N ALA A 143 -44.29 -5.42 23.38
CA ALA A 143 -45.39 -4.64 23.91
C ALA A 143 -46.75 -5.12 23.38
N PHE A 144 -46.87 -5.33 22.06
CA PHE A 144 -48.11 -5.81 21.45
C PHE A 144 -48.43 -7.26 21.81
N ALA A 145 -47.43 -8.15 21.83
CA ALA A 145 -47.62 -9.53 22.26
C ALA A 145 -48.11 -9.60 23.72
N ARG A 146 -47.55 -8.77 24.61
CA ARG A 146 -48.01 -8.68 26.00
C ARG A 146 -49.44 -8.17 26.10
N ARG A 147 -49.81 -7.16 25.31
CA ARG A 147 -51.17 -6.62 25.24
C ARG A 147 -52.20 -7.67 24.84
N VAL A 148 -51.91 -8.44 23.79
CA VAL A 148 -52.77 -9.56 23.36
C VAL A 148 -52.91 -10.60 24.46
N ARG A 149 -51.80 -11.00 25.11
CA ARG A 149 -51.81 -11.98 26.20
C ARG A 149 -52.61 -11.52 27.43
N GLU A 150 -52.59 -10.23 27.74
CA GLU A 150 -53.36 -9.64 28.84
C GLU A 150 -54.84 -9.37 28.48
N GLY A 151 -55.29 -9.72 27.26
CA GLY A 151 -56.63 -9.42 26.77
C GLY A 151 -56.89 -7.93 26.55
N LYS A 152 -55.83 -7.13 26.38
CA LYS A 152 -55.87 -5.67 26.30
C LYS A 152 -55.61 -5.17 24.89
N GLY A 153 -56.68 -4.82 24.18
CA GLY A 153 -56.64 -4.22 22.85
C GLY A 153 -56.98 -5.20 21.73
N ASP A 154 -57.07 -4.67 20.51
CA ASP A 154 -57.45 -5.42 19.33
C ASP A 154 -56.32 -6.34 18.84
N VAL A 155 -56.66 -7.61 18.61
CA VAL A 155 -55.71 -8.64 18.16
C VAL A 155 -55.22 -8.34 16.74
N GLU A 156 -56.10 -7.83 15.88
CA GLU A 156 -55.73 -7.57 14.49
C GLU A 156 -54.74 -6.42 14.36
N THR A 157 -54.97 -5.33 15.09
CA THR A 157 -54.04 -4.21 15.21
C THR A 157 -52.69 -4.65 15.79
N ALA A 158 -52.70 -5.51 16.82
CA ALA A 158 -51.48 -6.02 17.43
C ALA A 158 -50.68 -6.92 16.46
N MET A 159 -51.36 -7.81 15.74
CA MET A 159 -50.74 -8.67 14.73
C MET A 159 -50.12 -7.85 13.60
N LYS A 160 -50.82 -6.81 13.12
CA LYS A 160 -50.27 -5.90 12.10
C LYS A 160 -49.02 -5.18 12.58
N ALA A 161 -49.04 -4.60 13.79
CA ALA A 161 -47.88 -3.90 14.35
C ALA A 161 -46.67 -4.83 14.59
N ILE A 162 -46.91 -6.09 14.97
CA ILE A 162 -45.87 -7.12 15.08
C ILE A 162 -45.25 -7.42 13.71
N ASN A 163 -46.07 -7.61 12.68
CA ASN A 163 -45.61 -7.93 11.34
C ASN A 163 -44.81 -6.76 10.72
N ASP A 164 -45.32 -5.53 10.85
CA ASP A 164 -44.64 -4.32 10.37
C ASP A 164 -43.28 -4.14 11.07
N SER A 165 -43.21 -4.45 12.37
CA SER A 165 -41.95 -4.42 13.13
C SER A 165 -40.97 -5.50 12.65
N ALA A 166 -41.44 -6.70 12.32
CA ALA A 166 -40.61 -7.77 11.78
C ALA A 166 -40.03 -7.39 10.41
N GLU A 167 -40.84 -6.81 9.53
CA GLU A 167 -40.39 -6.35 8.21
C GLU A 167 -39.35 -5.21 8.32
N ASN A 168 -39.55 -4.29 9.26
CA ASN A 168 -38.57 -3.23 9.56
C ASN A 168 -37.22 -3.81 10.01
N MET A 169 -37.21 -4.85 10.85
CA MET A 169 -35.99 -5.55 11.26
C MET A 169 -35.27 -6.20 10.07
N GLU A 170 -36.04 -6.84 9.18
CA GLU A 170 -35.48 -7.47 7.99
C GLU A 170 -34.81 -6.44 7.06
N ARG A 171 -35.45 -5.29 6.84
CA ARG A 171 -34.86 -4.18 6.07
C ARG A 171 -33.57 -3.66 6.70
N ALA A 172 -33.53 -3.50 8.02
CA ALA A 172 -32.33 -3.04 8.74
C ALA A 172 -31.17 -4.05 8.64
N VAL A 173 -31.44 -5.36 8.74
CA VAL A 173 -30.42 -6.41 8.61
C VAL A 173 -29.88 -6.51 7.17
N ARG A 174 -30.75 -6.44 6.16
CA ARG A 174 -30.36 -6.47 4.75
C ARG A 174 -29.40 -5.33 4.40
N GLY A 175 -29.66 -4.12 4.90
CA GLY A 175 -28.78 -2.97 4.67
C GLY A 175 -27.34 -3.15 5.17
N ILE A 176 -27.13 -3.89 6.27
CA ILE A 176 -25.78 -4.24 6.75
C ILE A 176 -25.14 -5.36 5.92
N LEU A 177 -25.92 -6.37 5.54
CA LEU A 177 -25.39 -7.49 4.77
C LEU A 177 -24.89 -7.04 3.40
N ASP A 178 -25.55 -6.06 2.78
CA ASP A 178 -25.09 -5.42 1.55
C ASP A 178 -23.76 -4.67 1.75
N PHE A 179 -23.55 -4.06 2.91
CA PHE A 179 -22.29 -3.39 3.26
C PHE A 179 -21.15 -4.38 3.60
N ALA A 180 -21.51 -5.54 4.17
CA ALA A 180 -20.56 -6.61 4.52
C ALA A 180 -20.17 -7.49 3.33
N LYS A 181 -20.93 -7.41 2.22
CA LYS A 181 -20.59 -8.10 0.99
C LYS A 181 -19.21 -7.61 0.54
N PRO A 182 -18.25 -8.51 0.25
CA PRO A 182 -16.94 -8.08 -0.20
C PRO A 182 -17.16 -7.19 -1.43
N ILE A 183 -16.68 -5.94 -1.35
CA ILE A 183 -16.48 -5.15 -2.55
C ILE A 183 -15.53 -6.02 -3.36
N GLU A 184 -16.06 -6.72 -4.34
CA GLU A 184 -15.27 -7.24 -5.44
C GLU A 184 -14.67 -5.99 -6.06
N LEU A 185 -13.49 -5.62 -5.57
CA LEU A 185 -12.52 -4.89 -6.33
C LEU A 185 -12.16 -5.85 -7.45
N THR A 186 -13.06 -6.01 -8.42
CA THR A 186 -12.67 -6.22 -9.79
C THR A 186 -11.72 -5.07 -10.02
N ALA A 187 -10.43 -5.36 -9.91
CA ALA A 187 -9.43 -4.53 -10.51
C ALA A 187 -9.80 -4.57 -11.99
N THR A 188 -10.64 -3.64 -12.41
CA THR A 188 -10.68 -3.20 -13.78
C THR A 188 -9.28 -2.67 -14.01
N GLU A 189 -8.40 -3.57 -14.45
CA GLU A 189 -7.40 -3.26 -15.46
C GLU A 189 -8.17 -2.64 -16.62
N GLN A 190 -8.45 -1.35 -16.51
CA GLN A 190 -8.82 -0.49 -17.61
C GLN A 190 -7.77 0.62 -17.62
N ASP A 191 -6.82 0.39 -18.54
CA ASP A 191 -5.96 1.32 -19.30
C ASP A 191 -4.72 1.98 -18.65
#